data_AF-A0A7G9T9P3-F1
#
_entry.id   AF-A0A7G9T9P3-F1
#
_cell.length_a   1.000
_cell.length_b   1.000
_cell.length_c   1.000
_cell.angle_alpha   90.00
_cell.angle_beta   90.00
_cell.angle_gamma   90.00
#
_symmetry.space_group_name_H-M   'P 1'
#
loop_
_entity.id
_entity.type
_entity.pdbx_description
1 polymer ?
#
loop_
_entity_poly.entity_id
_entity_poly.type
_entity_poly.pdbx_seq_one_letter_code
_entity_poly.pdbx_strand_id
1 'polypeptide(L)'
;MIYVILSASAQQYVLSNIDIGLSAVPFFLAGIYALVLPHSATLAFRPKKRMIWLMAAVHVMLMTACCLLLVRIHSGQFSGPASLWLQLSIFAVGWTLYVGGKQARYLVAGGRLDFSETHRQLFLQLRGGRPGLYDELAAVAEATNSKLRTLKAKQAADLRSQRRQGKPRGRLKSGKGSRS
;
A
#
# COMPACT_ATOMS: atom_id res chain seq x y z
N MET A 1 -14.72 -14.68 -14.77
CA MET A 1 -14.15 -14.04 -15.97
C MET A 1 -13.04 -14.87 -16.61
N ILE A 2 -12.01 -15.30 -15.85
CA ILE A 2 -10.93 -16.19 -16.35
C ILE A 2 -11.48 -17.48 -16.99
N TYR A 3 -12.51 -18.08 -16.38
CA TYR A 3 -13.14 -19.31 -16.88
C TYR A 3 -13.78 -19.15 -18.27
N VAL A 4 -14.35 -17.97 -18.56
CA VAL A 4 -14.98 -17.65 -19.87
C VAL A 4 -13.92 -17.54 -20.96
N ILE A 5 -12.72 -17.07 -20.62
CA ILE A 5 -11.58 -16.98 -21.54
C ILE A 5 -11.05 -18.39 -21.85
N LEU A 6 -10.99 -19.28 -20.87
CA LEU A 6 -10.49 -20.65 -21.05
C LEU A 6 -11.46 -21.54 -21.83
N SER A 7 -12.77 -21.37 -21.64
CA SER A 7 -13.80 -22.17 -22.30
C SER A 7 -13.99 -21.89 -23.79
N ALA A 8 -13.36 -20.84 -24.33
CA ALA A 8 -13.51 -20.43 -25.74
C ALA A 8 -12.42 -20.97 -26.68
N SER A 9 -11.54 -21.87 -26.22
CA SER A 9 -10.34 -22.27 -26.99
C SER A 9 -10.54 -23.49 -27.88
N ALA A 10 -10.31 -23.31 -29.19
CA ALA A 10 -9.86 -24.36 -30.10
C ALA A 10 -8.34 -24.18 -30.26
N GLN A 11 -7.55 -25.18 -29.85
CA GLN A 11 -6.09 -25.05 -29.73
C GLN A 11 -5.40 -24.99 -31.10
N GLN A 12 -5.02 -23.78 -31.53
CA GLN A 12 -3.88 -23.57 -32.42
C GLN A 12 -2.89 -22.64 -31.70
N TYR A 13 -1.70 -23.17 -31.43
CA TYR A 13 -0.62 -22.48 -30.72
C TYR A 13 -0.09 -21.32 -31.59
N VAL A 14 -0.68 -20.14 -31.41
CA VAL A 14 -0.23 -18.88 -32.01
C VAL A 14 0.44 -18.07 -30.90
N LEU A 15 1.50 -17.31 -31.22
CA LEU A 15 2.21 -16.37 -30.31
C LEU A 15 1.30 -15.33 -29.61
N SER A 16 -0.01 -15.35 -29.84
CA SER A 16 -1.03 -14.64 -29.07
C SER A 16 -1.39 -15.30 -27.74
N ASN A 17 -0.61 -16.30 -27.29
CA ASN A 17 -0.79 -16.90 -25.97
C ASN A 17 -0.73 -15.83 -24.89
N ILE A 18 -1.80 -15.73 -24.12
CA ILE A 18 -2.07 -14.66 -23.15
C ILE A 18 -1.36 -14.95 -21.81
N ASP A 19 -0.64 -16.05 -21.75
CA ASP A 19 -0.02 -16.66 -20.57
C ASP A 19 0.77 -15.64 -19.75
N ILE A 20 1.58 -14.80 -20.42
CA ILE A 20 2.39 -13.78 -19.75
C ILE A 20 1.51 -12.68 -19.16
N GLY A 21 0.52 -12.19 -19.92
CA GLY A 21 -0.41 -11.17 -19.43
C GLY A 21 -1.31 -11.68 -18.29
N LEU A 22 -1.71 -12.95 -18.33
CA LEU A 22 -2.47 -13.61 -17.27
C LEU A 22 -1.66 -13.75 -15.97
N SER A 23 -0.34 -13.91 -16.07
CA SER A 23 0.54 -13.93 -14.89
C SER A 23 0.54 -12.61 -14.10
N ALA A 24 0.07 -11.50 -14.69
CA ALA A 24 -0.08 -10.21 -14.02
C ALA A 24 -1.22 -10.19 -12.98
N VAL A 25 -2.29 -10.99 -13.20
CA VAL A 25 -3.50 -11.03 -12.37
C VAL A 25 -3.22 -11.24 -10.88
N PRO A 26 -2.41 -12.24 -10.45
CA PRO A 26 -2.10 -12.41 -9.02
C PRO A 26 -1.44 -11.18 -8.39
N PHE A 27 -0.65 -10.40 -9.15
CA PHE A 27 -0.03 -9.17 -8.64
C PHE A 27 -1.07 -8.06 -8.39
N PHE A 28 -2.05 -7.90 -9.28
CA PHE A 28 -3.16 -6.98 -9.06
C PHE A 28 -3.96 -7.36 -7.80
N LEU A 29 -4.30 -8.65 -7.66
CA LEU A 29 -5.03 -9.14 -6.50
C LEU A 29 -4.23 -8.97 -5.20
N ALA A 30 -2.94 -9.28 -5.22
CA ALA A 30 -2.07 -9.10 -4.06
C ALA A 30 -1.89 -7.62 -3.68
N GLY A 31 -1.84 -6.71 -4.67
CA GLY A 31 -1.82 -5.26 -4.45
C GLY A 31 -3.10 -4.74 -3.79
N ILE A 32 -4.26 -5.15 -4.31
CA ILE A 32 -5.57 -4.82 -3.73
C ILE A 32 -5.67 -5.36 -2.30
N TYR A 33 -5.26 -6.62 -2.09
CA TYR A 33 -5.25 -7.24 -0.77
C TYR A 33 -4.35 -6.47 0.20
N ALA A 34 -3.17 -6.01 -0.24
CA ALA A 34 -2.28 -5.20 0.60
C ALA A 34 -2.90 -3.86 1.02
N LEU A 35 -3.77 -3.27 0.20
CA LEU A 35 -4.47 -2.01 0.49
C LEU A 35 -5.70 -2.18 1.36
N VAL A 36 -6.53 -3.18 1.07
CA VAL A 36 -7.84 -3.38 1.74
C VAL A 36 -7.69 -4.05 3.11
N LEU A 37 -6.64 -4.85 3.32
CA LEU A 37 -6.50 -5.54 4.59
C LEU A 37 -6.40 -4.54 5.75
N PRO A 38 -7.23 -4.70 6.79
CA PRO A 38 -7.23 -3.79 7.93
C PRO A 38 -5.82 -3.75 8.53
N HIS A 39 -5.30 -2.53 8.66
CA HIS A 39 -4.04 -2.30 9.34
C HIS A 39 -4.25 -2.63 10.83
N SER A 40 -3.54 -3.67 11.29
CA SER A 40 -3.49 -4.05 12.69
C SER A 40 -3.24 -2.81 13.55
N ALA A 41 -4.16 -2.61 14.48
CA ALA A 41 -4.38 -1.36 15.17
C ALA A 41 -3.28 -1.08 16.21
N THR A 42 -2.26 -0.32 15.81
CA THR A 42 -1.33 0.29 16.78
C THR A 42 -0.81 1.66 16.36
N LEU A 43 -1.16 2.14 15.15
CA LEU A 43 -0.64 3.40 14.63
C LEU A 43 -1.64 4.53 14.73
N ALA A 44 -1.17 5.65 15.28
CA ALA A 44 -1.84 6.95 15.39
C ALA A 44 -2.30 7.53 14.04
N PHE A 45 -1.92 6.91 12.92
CA PHE A 45 -2.34 7.30 11.58
C PHE A 45 -3.17 6.17 10.96
N ARG A 46 -4.49 6.36 10.91
CA ARG A 46 -5.38 5.54 10.09
C ARG A 46 -5.68 6.34 8.83
N PRO A 47 -5.24 5.90 7.63
CA PRO A 47 -5.64 6.56 6.40
C PRO A 47 -7.17 6.59 6.33
N LYS A 48 -7.73 7.71 5.84
CA LYS A 48 -9.18 7.85 5.69
C LYS A 48 -9.68 6.69 4.83
N LYS A 49 -10.72 5.97 5.28
CA LYS A 49 -11.31 4.85 4.53
C LYS A 49 -11.56 5.20 3.06
N ARG A 50 -12.04 6.43 2.78
CA ARG A 50 -12.25 6.96 1.43
C ARG A 50 -11.00 6.89 0.54
N MET A 51 -9.81 7.20 1.08
CA MET A 51 -8.55 7.17 0.32
C MET A 51 -8.15 5.74 -0.03
N ILE A 52 -8.32 4.79 0.90
CA ILE A 52 -8.05 3.36 0.67
C ILE A 52 -8.99 2.83 -0.41
N TRP A 53 -10.28 3.14 -0.31
CA TRP A 53 -11.28 2.74 -1.30
C TRP A 53 -11.03 3.35 -2.67
N LEU A 54 -10.60 4.62 -2.74
CA LEU A 54 -10.26 5.27 -4.00
C LEU A 54 -9.03 4.61 -4.65
N MET A 55 -7.98 4.32 -3.86
CA MET A 55 -6.81 3.60 -4.37
C MET A 55 -7.17 2.18 -4.86
N ALA A 56 -8.02 1.46 -4.10
CA ALA A 56 -8.50 0.14 -4.50
C ALA A 56 -9.37 0.20 -5.76
N ALA A 57 -10.23 1.21 -5.90
CA ALA A 57 -11.05 1.42 -7.09
C ALA A 57 -10.18 1.66 -8.34
N VAL A 58 -9.12 2.47 -8.22
CA VAL A 58 -8.14 2.67 -9.31
C VAL A 58 -7.46 1.35 -9.70
N HIS A 59 -7.08 0.52 -8.74
CA HIS A 59 -6.49 -0.80 -9.03
C HIS A 59 -7.46 -1.72 -9.78
N VAL A 60 -8.73 -1.77 -9.34
CA VAL A 60 -9.77 -2.58 -10.00
C VAL A 60 -10.06 -2.07 -11.40
N MET A 61 -10.14 -0.75 -11.59
CA MET A 61 -10.31 -0.14 -12.91
C MET A 61 -9.17 -0.52 -13.84
N LEU A 62 -7.91 -0.42 -13.38
CA LEU A 62 -6.75 -0.74 -14.18
C LEU A 62 -6.67 -2.23 -14.52
N MET A 63 -6.97 -3.11 -13.55
CA MET A 63 -7.08 -4.54 -13.78
C MET A 63 -8.13 -4.86 -14.85
N THR A 64 -9.30 -4.22 -14.79
CA THR A 64 -10.38 -4.40 -15.76
C THR A 64 -9.93 -3.96 -17.16
N ALA A 65 -9.27 -2.81 -17.27
CA ALA A 65 -8.71 -2.32 -18.53
C ALA A 65 -7.68 -3.30 -19.12
N CYS A 66 -6.78 -3.83 -18.29
CA CYS A 66 -5.81 -4.86 -18.71
C CYS A 66 -6.51 -6.15 -19.18
N CYS A 67 -7.55 -6.62 -18.47
CA CYS A 67 -8.32 -7.78 -18.91
C CYS A 67 -9.01 -7.57 -20.26
N LEU A 68 -9.59 -6.38 -20.50
CA LEU A 68 -10.17 -6.04 -21.80
C LEU A 68 -9.11 -6.04 -22.91
N LEU A 69 -7.90 -5.58 -22.61
CA LEU A 69 -6.79 -5.58 -23.54
C LEU A 69 -6.34 -7.01 -23.88
N LEU A 70 -6.29 -7.91 -22.90
CA LEU A 70 -5.98 -9.33 -23.12
C LEU A 70 -7.04 -10.02 -23.99
N VAL A 71 -8.33 -9.66 -23.86
CA VAL A 71 -9.39 -10.17 -24.76
C VAL A 71 -9.13 -9.71 -26.20
N ARG A 72 -8.72 -8.46 -26.41
CA ARG A 72 -8.37 -7.97 -27.76
C ARG A 72 -7.15 -8.68 -28.34
N ILE A 73 -6.14 -8.95 -27.51
CA ILE A 73 -4.97 -9.77 -27.89
C ILE A 73 -5.41 -11.20 -28.27
N HIS A 74 -6.31 -11.81 -27.48
CA HIS A 74 -6.88 -13.13 -27.81
C HIS A 74 -7.57 -13.11 -29.17
N SER A 75 -8.33 -12.05 -29.47
CA SER A 75 -9.11 -11.96 -30.71
C SER A 75 -8.27 -11.75 -31.98
N GLY A 76 -6.94 -11.73 -31.86
CA GLY A 76 -6.03 -11.61 -33.01
C GLY A 76 -5.98 -10.20 -33.61
N GLN A 77 -6.46 -9.17 -32.88
CA GLN A 77 -6.43 -7.77 -33.35
C GLN A 77 -5.02 -7.16 -33.39
N PHE A 78 -4.02 -7.84 -32.82
CA PHE A 78 -2.65 -7.37 -32.72
C PHE A 78 -1.69 -8.37 -33.36
N SER A 79 -0.64 -7.86 -34.00
CA SER A 79 0.47 -8.68 -34.48
C SER A 79 1.21 -9.33 -33.31
N GLY A 80 1.85 -10.49 -33.53
CA GLY A 80 2.58 -11.22 -32.49
C GLY A 80 3.53 -10.35 -31.63
N PRO A 81 4.41 -9.53 -32.24
CA PRO A 81 5.29 -8.62 -31.50
C PRO A 81 4.52 -7.57 -30.68
N ALA A 82 3.43 -7.01 -31.22
CA ALA A 82 2.61 -6.03 -30.52
C ALA A 82 1.87 -6.67 -29.34
N SER A 83 1.33 -7.88 -29.52
CA SER A 83 0.71 -8.68 -28.45
C SER A 83 1.69 -8.93 -27.31
N LEU A 84 2.93 -9.34 -27.62
CA LEU A 84 3.96 -9.59 -26.61
C LEU A 84 4.32 -8.32 -25.82
N TRP A 85 4.51 -7.20 -26.52
CA TRP A 85 4.82 -5.91 -25.88
C TRP A 85 3.71 -5.45 -24.92
N LEU A 86 2.45 -5.61 -25.33
CA LEU A 86 1.30 -5.28 -24.50
C LEU A 86 1.20 -6.21 -23.28
N GLN A 87 1.47 -7.50 -23.44
CA GLN A 87 1.49 -8.44 -22.30
C GLN A 87 2.59 -8.12 -21.29
N LEU A 88 3.80 -7.77 -21.74
CA LEU A 88 4.89 -7.30 -20.87
C LEU A 88 4.53 -6.01 -20.15
N SER A 89 3.85 -5.08 -20.83
CA SER A 89 3.37 -3.84 -20.23
C SER A 89 2.34 -4.11 -19.13
N ILE A 90 1.38 -5.01 -19.38
CA ILE A 90 0.37 -5.43 -18.39
C ILE A 90 1.05 -6.08 -17.17
N PHE A 91 2.05 -6.93 -17.41
CA PHE A 91 2.84 -7.54 -16.34
C PHE A 91 3.57 -6.49 -15.50
N ALA A 92 4.28 -5.55 -16.14
CA ALA A 92 5.00 -4.48 -15.47
C ALA A 92 4.06 -3.58 -14.65
N VAL A 93 2.87 -3.28 -15.15
CA VAL A 93 1.83 -2.54 -14.42
C VAL A 93 1.38 -3.32 -13.18
N GLY A 94 1.03 -4.60 -13.33
CA GLY A 94 0.64 -5.46 -12.21
C GLY A 94 1.72 -5.53 -11.14
N TRP A 95 2.97 -5.73 -11.54
CA TRP A 95 4.13 -5.73 -10.65
C TRP A 95 4.31 -4.40 -9.91
N THR A 96 4.22 -3.28 -10.62
CA THR A 96 4.36 -1.94 -10.04
C THR A 96 3.28 -1.67 -8.99
N LEU A 97 2.03 -2.06 -9.26
CA LEU A 97 0.94 -1.93 -8.29
C LEU A 97 1.13 -2.85 -7.08
N TYR A 98 1.65 -4.05 -7.28
CA TYR A 98 1.99 -4.95 -6.17
C TYR A 98 3.06 -4.33 -5.25
N VAL A 99 4.16 -3.85 -5.82
CA VAL A 99 5.24 -3.19 -5.07
C VAL A 99 4.73 -1.93 -4.38
N GLY A 100 4.00 -1.07 -5.11
CA GLY A 100 3.42 0.15 -4.57
C GLY A 100 2.42 -0.11 -3.44
N GLY A 101 1.57 -1.13 -3.56
CA GLY A 101 0.64 -1.55 -2.50
C GLY A 101 1.37 -2.04 -1.25
N LYS A 102 2.47 -2.80 -1.40
CA LYS A 102 3.32 -3.22 -0.28
C LYS A 102 4.05 -2.04 0.37
N GLN A 103 4.56 -1.11 -0.43
CA GLN A 103 5.20 0.12 0.07
C GLN A 103 4.19 1.00 0.81
N ALA A 104 2.99 1.20 0.26
CA ALA A 104 1.91 1.92 0.93
C ALA A 104 1.56 1.28 2.28
N ARG A 105 1.45 -0.06 2.32
CA ARG A 105 1.26 -0.81 3.56
C ARG A 105 2.41 -0.61 4.54
N TYR A 106 3.65 -0.63 4.07
CA TYR A 106 4.82 -0.39 4.93
C TYR A 106 4.83 1.03 5.51
N LEU A 107 4.52 2.05 4.70
CA LEU A 107 4.46 3.45 5.15
C LEU A 107 3.36 3.67 6.19
N VAL A 108 2.18 3.09 5.98
CA VAL A 108 1.08 3.16 6.95
C VAL A 108 1.40 2.35 8.22
N ALA A 109 2.08 1.21 8.09
CA ALA A 109 2.49 0.37 9.23
C ALA A 109 3.68 0.94 10.02
N GLY A 110 4.62 1.63 9.38
CA GLY A 110 5.76 2.29 10.04
C GLY A 110 5.34 3.60 10.72
N GLY A 111 4.36 4.31 10.14
CA GLY A 111 3.91 5.61 10.62
C GLY A 111 5.07 6.62 10.69
N ARG A 112 5.98 6.50 9.72
CA ARG A 112 7.07 7.40 9.40
C ARG A 112 7.23 7.42 7.88
N LEU A 113 7.31 8.60 7.32
CA LEU A 113 7.77 8.82 5.96
C LEU A 113 9.27 9.08 6.07
N ASP A 114 10.09 8.05 5.94
CA ASP A 114 11.54 8.20 5.90
C ASP A 114 11.95 8.27 4.43
N PHE A 115 12.37 9.46 3.97
CA PHE A 115 13.05 9.59 2.69
C PHE A 115 14.49 9.12 2.87
N SER A 116 14.99 8.34 1.93
CA SER A 116 16.37 7.87 1.97
C SER A 116 17.31 9.07 1.77
N GLU A 117 18.00 9.44 2.84
CA GLU A 117 19.00 10.53 2.86
C GLU A 117 20.10 10.31 1.80
N THR A 118 20.42 9.04 1.51
CA THR A 118 21.36 8.66 0.45
C THR A 118 20.90 9.10 -0.95
N HIS A 119 19.61 8.95 -1.25
CA HIS A 119 19.06 9.41 -2.54
C HIS A 119 19.01 10.93 -2.61
N ARG A 120 18.69 11.60 -1.49
CA ARG A 120 18.71 13.06 -1.41
C ARG A 120 20.10 13.61 -1.68
N GLN A 121 21.14 13.08 -1.01
CA GLN A 121 22.52 13.52 -1.23
C GLN A 121 22.99 13.28 -2.66
N LEU A 122 22.65 12.13 -3.25
CA LEU A 122 22.96 11.83 -4.64
C LEU A 122 22.30 12.83 -5.60
N PHE A 123 21.00 13.09 -5.44
CA PHE A 123 20.28 14.05 -6.28
C PHE A 123 20.75 15.50 -6.09
N LEU A 124 21.17 15.86 -4.88
CA LEU A 124 21.72 17.18 -4.56
C LEU A 124 23.08 17.37 -5.25
N GLN A 125 23.94 16.35 -5.22
CA GLN A 125 25.21 16.33 -5.95
C GLN A 125 25.01 16.44 -7.47
N LEU A 126 24.08 15.64 -8.02
CA LEU A 126 23.73 15.68 -9.45
C LEU A 126 23.17 17.03 -9.92
N ARG A 127 22.52 17.79 -9.03
CA ARG A 127 21.90 19.08 -9.34
C ARG A 127 22.78 20.28 -8.98
N GLY A 128 24.04 20.05 -8.62
CA GLY A 128 24.98 21.10 -8.23
C GLY A 128 24.55 21.87 -6.98
N GLY A 129 23.89 21.20 -6.03
CA GLY A 129 23.47 21.78 -4.75
C GLY A 129 22.18 22.61 -4.80
N ARG A 130 21.47 22.64 -5.94
CA ARG A 130 20.18 23.36 -6.03
C ARG A 130 19.04 22.55 -5.38
N PRO A 131 18.19 23.18 -4.55
CA PRO A 131 17.05 22.51 -3.95
C PRO A 131 16.12 22.00 -5.04
N GLY A 132 15.65 20.77 -4.86
CA GLY A 132 14.79 20.09 -5.82
C GLY A 132 13.52 19.52 -5.21
N LEU A 133 12.71 18.88 -6.05
CA LEU A 133 11.52 18.13 -5.66
C LEU A 133 11.79 17.16 -4.48
N TYR A 134 12.98 16.56 -4.43
CA TYR A 134 13.39 15.67 -3.33
C TYR A 134 13.57 16.40 -2.00
N ASP A 135 14.09 17.62 -1.99
CA ASP A 135 14.25 18.41 -0.76
C ASP A 135 12.90 18.91 -0.25
N GLU A 136 12.00 19.31 -1.16
CA GLU A 136 10.62 19.66 -0.80
C GLU A 136 9.86 18.46 -0.23
N LEU A 137 9.99 17.28 -0.87
CA LEU A 137 9.40 16.05 -0.37
C LEU A 137 9.97 15.63 0.99
N ALA A 138 11.28 15.81 1.21
CA ALA A 138 11.92 15.57 2.50
C ALA A 138 11.38 16.51 3.59
N ALA A 139 11.24 17.81 3.30
CA ALA A 139 10.68 18.78 4.24
C ALA A 139 9.22 18.45 4.61
N VAL A 140 8.40 18.06 3.62
CA VAL A 140 7.02 17.61 3.85
C VAL A 140 6.98 16.34 4.71
N ALA A 141 7.91 15.41 4.49
CA ALA A 141 8.01 14.19 5.26
C ALA A 141 8.38 14.47 6.72
N GLU A 142 9.36 15.34 6.98
CA GLU A 142 9.75 15.76 8.32
C GLU A 142 8.60 16.46 9.07
N ALA A 143 7.91 17.39 8.41
CA ALA A 143 6.75 18.06 8.97
C ALA A 143 5.63 17.06 9.32
N THR A 144 5.41 16.07 8.45
CA THR A 144 4.42 15.00 8.68
C THR A 144 4.86 14.08 9.83
N ASN A 145 6.14 13.71 9.89
CA ASN A 145 6.71 12.89 10.97
C ASN A 145 6.62 13.58 12.34
N SER A 146 6.85 14.90 12.39
CA SER A 146 6.70 15.69 13.62
C SER A 146 5.25 15.68 14.12
N LYS A 147 4.28 15.90 13.22
CA LYS A 147 2.84 15.78 13.56
C LYS A 147 2.50 14.36 14.03
N LEU A 148 3.04 13.32 13.41
CA LEU A 148 2.83 11.94 13.82
C LEU A 148 3.40 11.65 15.22
N ARG A 149 4.57 12.21 15.57
CA ARG A 149 5.15 12.07 16.91
C ARG A 149 4.24 12.69 17.98
N THR A 150 3.70 13.88 17.73
CA THR A 150 2.79 14.54 18.69
C THR A 150 1.48 13.78 18.86
N LEU A 151 0.90 13.24 17.77
CA LEU A 151 -0.30 12.40 17.83
C LEU A 151 -0.05 11.08 18.57
N LYS A 152 1.09 10.41 18.33
CA LYS A 152 1.50 9.21 19.06
C LYS A 152 1.66 9.50 20.56
N ALA A 153 2.27 10.64 20.91
CA ALA A 153 2.45 11.05 22.30
C ALA A 153 1.10 11.33 23.00
N LYS A 154 0.18 12.03 22.34
CA LYS A 154 -1.19 12.26 22.85
C LYS A 154 -1.95 10.95 23.05
N GLN A 155 -1.94 10.06 22.06
CA GLN A 155 -2.61 8.76 22.16
C GLN A 155 -2.02 7.89 23.29
N ALA A 156 -0.70 7.90 23.48
CA ALA A 156 -0.06 7.21 24.59
C ALA A 156 -0.43 7.81 25.96
N ALA A 157 -0.59 9.14 26.05
CA ALA A 157 -1.05 9.81 27.25
C ALA A 157 -2.52 9.45 27.57
N ASP A 158 -3.40 9.42 26.57
CA ASP A 158 -4.80 9.04 26.71
C ASP A 158 -4.97 7.57 27.15
N LEU A 159 -4.16 6.66 26.60
CA LEU A 159 -4.16 5.26 27.04
C LEU A 159 -3.67 5.12 28.49
N ARG A 160 -2.70 5.94 28.91
CA ARG A 160 -2.21 5.95 30.30
C ARG A 160 -3.25 6.53 31.26
N SER A 161 -3.98 7.57 30.86
CA SER A 161 -5.04 8.16 31.70
C SER A 161 -6.22 7.21 31.86
N GLN A 162 -6.65 6.52 30.79
CA GLN A 162 -7.70 5.49 30.85
C GLN A 162 -7.29 4.31 31.75
N ARG A 163 -6.04 3.83 31.64
CA ARG A 163 -5.51 2.78 32.55
C ARG A 163 -5.46 3.21 34.02
N ARG A 164 -5.27 4.50 34.29
CA ARG A 164 -5.28 5.05 35.66
C ARG A 164 -6.70 5.18 36.22
N GLN A 165 -7.68 5.52 35.39
CA GLN A 165 -9.08 5.64 35.80
C GLN A 165 -9.76 4.27 35.99
N GLY A 166 -9.32 3.23 35.30
CA GLY A 166 -9.83 1.86 35.45
C GLY A 166 -9.29 1.08 36.66
N LYS A 167 -8.44 1.66 37.51
CA LYS A 167 -7.92 1.00 38.73
C LYS A 167 -8.81 1.40 39.92
N PRO A 168 -9.59 0.49 40.54
CA PRO A 168 -10.39 0.84 41.71
C PRO A 168 -9.44 1.26 42.84
N ARG A 169 -9.72 2.41 43.47
CA ARG A 169 -9.12 2.86 44.73
C ARG A 169 -9.60 1.92 45.85
N GLY A 170 -9.09 0.69 45.88
CA GLY A 170 -9.41 -0.31 46.89
C GLY A 170 -8.18 -0.64 47.73
N ARG A 171 -8.31 -0.42 49.06
CA ARG A 171 -7.38 -0.73 50.18
C ARG A 171 -6.30 0.30 50.48
N LEU A 172 -6.68 1.30 51.28
CA LEU A 172 -5.86 1.86 52.35
C LEU A 172 -6.78 2.41 53.46
N LYS A 173 -7.60 1.54 54.07
CA LYS A 173 -8.20 1.77 55.40
C LYS A 173 -8.56 0.41 56.01
N SER A 174 -7.76 -0.05 56.97
CA SER A 174 -8.23 -0.65 58.24
C SER A 174 -7.03 -1.28 58.95
N GLY A 175 -6.77 -0.83 60.17
CA GLY A 175 -5.68 -1.32 61.02
C GLY A 175 -5.57 -0.52 62.32
N LYS A 176 -6.71 -0.07 62.88
CA LYS A 176 -6.80 0.38 64.27
C LYS A 176 -7.50 -0.75 65.03
N GLY A 177 -6.72 -1.52 65.79
CA GLY A 177 -7.17 -2.47 66.80
C GLY A 177 -5.98 -2.64 67.74
N SER A 178 -5.92 -1.87 68.83
CA SER A 178 -6.49 -2.26 70.12
C SER A 178 -6.08 -3.68 70.50
N ARG A 179 -5.00 -3.79 71.27
CA ARG A 179 -4.81 -4.89 72.22
C ARG A 179 -4.47 -4.28 73.56
N SER A 180 -5.32 -4.67 74.50
CA SER A 180 -5.22 -4.67 75.95
C SER A 180 -3.83 -5.04 76.47
#